data_AF-A0A6V8P1S5-F1
#
_entry.id   AF-A0A6V8P1S5-F1
#
_cell.length_a   1.000
_cell.length_b   1.000
_cell.length_c   1.000
_cell.angle_alpha   90.00
_cell.angle_beta   90.00
_cell.angle_gamma   90.00
#
_symmetry.space_group_name_H-M   'P 1'
#
loop_
_entity.id
_entity.type
_entity.pdbx_description
1 polymer ?
#
loop_
_entity_poly.entity_id
_entity_poly.type
_entity_poly.pdbx_seq_one_letter_code
_entity_poly.pdbx_strand_id
1 'polypeptide(L)'
;MKNQNEYEKRCKAIQLYKEGYGFNKILQLVQRGKGWFSKWLKRFKEYGVKGPKDQCRVPKRIWRKVSDYMVKKILSIRKELESHKTIRS
;
A
#
# COMPACT_ATOMS: atom_id res chain seq x y z
N MET A 1 -26.51 -8.66 7.26
CA MET A 1 -26.56 -7.41 6.45
C MET A 1 -25.31 -7.37 5.56
N LYS A 2 -25.49 -7.20 4.25
CA LYS A 2 -24.45 -7.44 3.22
C LYS A 2 -23.27 -6.47 3.40
N ASN A 3 -22.12 -7.00 3.81
CA ASN A 3 -20.82 -6.36 3.63
C ASN A 3 -20.55 -6.26 2.11
N GLN A 4 -21.14 -5.28 1.43
CA GLN A 4 -20.68 -4.91 0.10
C GLN A 4 -19.20 -4.62 0.18
N ASN A 5 -18.44 -5.32 -0.64
CA ASN A 5 -16.99 -5.21 -0.68
C ASN A 5 -16.63 -3.74 -0.89
N GLU A 6 -15.77 -3.17 -0.05
CA GLU A 6 -15.39 -1.74 -0.16
C GLU A 6 -14.91 -1.39 -1.57
N TYR A 7 -14.29 -2.33 -2.26
CA TYR A 7 -13.90 -2.21 -3.65
C TYR A 7 -15.09 -1.91 -4.59
N GLU A 8 -16.21 -2.63 -4.44
CA GLU A 8 -17.41 -2.42 -5.25
C GLU A 8 -17.98 -1.01 -5.04
N LYS A 9 -17.99 -0.52 -3.79
CA LYS A 9 -18.42 0.84 -3.48
C LYS A 9 -17.54 1.89 -4.18
N ARG A 10 -16.23 1.67 -4.23
CA ARG A 10 -15.29 2.57 -4.94
C ARG A 10 -15.53 2.55 -6.45
N CYS A 11 -15.69 1.37 -7.03
CA CYS A 11 -15.99 1.20 -8.45
C CYS A 11 -17.31 1.88 -8.81
N LYS A 12 -18.37 1.66 -8.02
CA LYS A 12 -19.68 2.30 -8.20
C LYS A 12 -19.58 3.83 -8.12
N ALA A 13 -18.85 4.36 -7.13
CA ALA A 13 -18.66 5.80 -6.99
C ALA A 13 -17.98 6.43 -8.23
N ILE A 14 -16.98 5.76 -8.80
CA ILE A 14 -16.26 6.23 -9.98
C ILE A 14 -17.11 6.10 -11.24
N GLN A 15 -17.90 5.04 -11.35
CA GLN A 15 -18.83 4.87 -12.46
C GLN A 15 -19.86 6.00 -12.47
N LEU A 16 -20.50 6.29 -11.33
CA LEU A 16 -21.43 7.41 -11.20
C LEU A 16 -20.75 8.76 -11.54
N TYR A 17 -19.48 8.94 -11.18
CA TYR A 17 -18.74 10.13 -11.57
C TYR A 17 -18.53 10.24 -13.08
N LYS A 18 -18.20 9.13 -13.75
CA LYS A 18 -18.07 9.08 -15.22
C LYS A 18 -19.39 9.34 -15.94
N GLU A 19 -20.50 8.91 -15.35
CA GLU A 19 -21.85 9.19 -15.83
C GLU A 19 -22.29 10.65 -15.61
N GLY A 20 -21.45 11.49 -14.97
CA GLY A 20 -21.71 12.93 -14.79
C GLY A 20 -22.50 13.28 -13.53
N TYR A 21 -22.69 12.34 -12.60
CA TYR A 21 -23.40 12.63 -11.35
C TYR A 21 -22.60 13.62 -10.47
N GLY A 22 -23.32 14.54 -9.84
CA GLY A 22 -22.75 15.50 -8.91
C GLY A 22 -22.17 14.85 -7.64
N PHE A 23 -21.11 15.43 -7.10
CA PHE A 23 -20.34 14.89 -5.97
C PHE A 23 -21.21 14.52 -4.76
N ASN A 24 -22.12 15.41 -4.35
CA ASN A 24 -22.98 15.19 -3.17
C ASN A 24 -23.95 14.01 -3.37
N LYS A 25 -24.49 13.85 -4.58
CA LYS A 25 -25.40 12.75 -4.92
C LYS A 25 -24.67 11.41 -4.87
N ILE A 26 -23.43 11.35 -5.35
CA ILE A 26 -22.58 10.14 -5.27
C ILE A 26 -22.32 9.77 -3.80
N LEU A 27 -21.99 10.74 -2.95
CA LEU A 27 -21.71 10.51 -1.53
C LEU A 27 -22.92 9.95 -0.78
N GLN A 28 -24.12 10.48 -1.06
CA GLN A 28 -25.38 9.96 -0.51
C GLN A 28 -25.65 8.52 -0.97
N LEU A 29 -25.49 8.24 -2.27
CA LEU A 29 -25.73 6.90 -2.84
C LEU A 29 -24.76 5.83 -2.33
N VAL A 30 -23.51 6.20 -2.09
CA VAL A 30 -22.45 5.28 -1.64
C VAL A 30 -22.33 5.25 -0.11
N GLN A 31 -23.06 6.14 0.59
CA GLN A 31 -23.06 6.28 2.05
C GLN A 31 -21.64 6.47 2.62
N ARG A 32 -20.86 7.37 2.00
CA ARG A 32 -19.47 7.65 2.38
C ARG A 32 -19.20 9.16 2.44
N GLY A 33 -18.15 9.54 3.15
CA GLY A 33 -17.77 10.94 3.34
C GLY A 33 -16.97 11.53 2.17
N LYS A 34 -16.95 12.86 2.07
CA LYS A 34 -16.25 13.63 1.02
C LYS A 34 -14.77 13.26 0.90
N GLY A 35 -14.07 13.11 2.02
CA GLY A 35 -12.64 12.75 2.04
C GLY A 35 -12.37 11.36 1.46
N TRP A 36 -13.28 10.40 1.70
CA TRP A 36 -13.18 9.06 1.13
C TRP A 36 -13.28 9.11 -0.39
N PHE A 37 -14.28 9.80 -0.94
CA PHE A 37 -14.44 9.85 -2.39
C PHE A 37 -13.35 10.67 -3.08
N SER A 38 -12.95 11.80 -2.50
CA SER A 38 -11.84 12.62 -3.02
C SER A 38 -10.53 11.81 -3.14
N LYS A 39 -10.19 11.02 -2.12
CA LYS A 39 -9.03 10.12 -2.15
C LYS A 39 -9.10 9.13 -3.32
N TRP A 40 -10.22 8.45 -3.48
CA TRP A 40 -10.37 7.41 -4.51
C TRP A 40 -10.46 8.00 -5.91
N LEU A 41 -11.07 9.17 -6.07
CA LEU A 41 -11.09 9.89 -7.33
C LEU A 41 -9.68 10.33 -7.73
N LYS A 42 -8.89 10.88 -6.79
CA LYS A 42 -7.48 11.21 -7.05
C LYS A 42 -6.69 9.99 -7.49
N ARG A 43 -6.82 8.86 -6.79
CA ARG A 43 -6.16 7.60 -7.17
C ARG A 43 -6.62 7.07 -8.53
N PHE A 44 -7.89 7.20 -8.87
CA PHE A 44 -8.39 6.83 -10.18
C PHE A 44 -7.79 7.69 -11.29
N LYS A 45 -7.63 9.00 -11.06
CA LYS A 45 -6.95 9.90 -12.01
C LYS A 45 -5.47 9.55 -12.19
N GLU A 46 -4.78 9.15 -11.11
CA GLU A 46 -3.34 8.81 -11.15
C GLU A 46 -3.06 7.42 -11.74
N TYR A 47 -3.86 6.40 -11.41
CA TYR A 47 -3.57 4.99 -11.73
C TYR A 47 -4.64 4.32 -12.62
N GLY A 48 -5.64 5.08 -13.10
CA GLY A 48 -6.75 4.58 -13.89
C GLY A 48 -7.56 3.50 -13.18
N VAL A 49 -7.92 2.44 -13.91
CA VAL A 49 -8.73 1.30 -13.41
C VAL A 49 -8.07 0.54 -12.24
N LYS A 50 -6.75 0.67 -12.08
CA LYS A 50 -6.02 0.08 -10.93
C LYS A 50 -6.12 0.93 -9.66
N GLY A 51 -6.48 2.21 -9.76
CA GLY A 51 -6.55 3.14 -8.63
C GLY A 51 -7.51 2.77 -7.48
N PRO A 52 -8.70 2.22 -7.75
CA PRO A 52 -9.66 1.81 -6.71
C PRO A 52 -9.24 0.56 -5.92
N LYS A 53 -8.24 -0.18 -6.43
CA LYS A 53 -7.70 -1.35 -5.74
C LYS A 53 -6.94 -0.91 -4.49
N ASP A 54 -6.94 -1.77 -3.48
CA ASP A 54 -6.13 -1.55 -2.31
C ASP A 54 -4.65 -1.58 -2.70
N GLN A 55 -3.91 -0.59 -2.19
CA GLN A 55 -2.46 -0.54 -2.31
C GLN A 55 -1.87 -1.13 -1.02
N CYS A 56 -0.67 -1.70 -1.12
CA CYS A 56 0.06 -2.18 0.04
C CYS A 56 0.15 -1.09 1.11
N ARG A 57 -0.15 -1.46 2.36
CA ARG A 57 -0.01 -0.59 3.54
C ARG A 57 1.43 -0.47 4.03
N VAL A 58 2.33 -1.25 3.44
CA VAL A 58 3.74 -1.25 3.77
C VAL A 58 4.33 0.12 3.44
N PRO A 59 5.21 0.68 4.30
CA PRO A 59 5.89 1.93 3.99
C PRO A 59 6.58 1.86 2.63
N LYS A 60 6.33 2.84 1.76
CA LYS A 60 6.96 2.90 0.43
C LYS A 60 8.46 3.20 0.52
N ARG A 61 8.87 3.92 1.58
CA ARG A 61 10.26 4.24 1.89
C ARG A 61 10.65 3.50 3.15
N ILE A 62 11.26 2.35 2.98
CA ILE A 62 11.91 1.62 4.06
C ILE A 62 13.40 1.91 3.94
N TRP A 63 14.01 2.45 4.99
CA TRP A 63 15.46 2.63 5.07
C TRP A 63 16.11 1.24 5.16
N ARG A 64 16.44 0.64 4.01
CA ARG A 64 16.95 -0.75 3.90
C ARG A 64 18.41 -0.87 3.47
N LYS A 65 19.24 0.15 3.67
CA LYS A 65 20.68 0.00 3.43
C LYS A 65 21.47 0.29 4.68
N VAL A 66 21.81 -0.79 5.38
CA VAL A 66 23.08 -0.85 6.12
C VAL A 66 24.18 -0.62 5.07
N SER A 67 25.19 0.21 5.37
CA SER A 67 26.25 0.51 4.40
C SER A 67 26.96 -0.78 3.96
N ASP A 68 27.41 -0.82 2.70
CA ASP A 68 28.12 -2.01 2.17
C ASP A 68 29.35 -2.35 3.01
N TYR A 69 30.00 -1.34 3.60
CA TYR A 69 31.09 -1.51 4.56
C TYR A 69 30.65 -2.28 5.81
N MET A 70 29.54 -1.90 6.43
CA MET A 70 29.01 -2.59 7.62
C MET A 70 28.60 -4.02 7.30
N VAL A 71 28.01 -4.28 6.12
CA VAL A 71 27.69 -5.65 5.67
C VAL A 71 28.95 -6.49 5.52
N LYS A 72 29.98 -5.96 4.84
CA LYS A 72 31.27 -6.65 4.68
C LYS A 72 31.93 -6.94 6.03
N LYS A 73 31.89 -5.98 6.95
CA LYS A 73 32.45 -6.13 8.31
C LYS A 73 31.74 -7.23 9.09
N ILE A 74 30.41 -7.26 9.09
CA ILE A 74 29.62 -8.32 9.75
C ILE A 74 29.96 -9.70 9.17
N LEU A 75 30.05 -9.82 7.84
CA LEU A 75 30.41 -11.08 7.18
C LEU A 75 31.82 -11.54 7.53
N SER A 76 32.78 -10.62 7.58
CA SER A 76 34.17 -10.91 7.99
C SER A 76 34.22 -11.45 9.41
N ILE A 77 33.56 -10.76 10.36
CA ILE A 77 33.52 -11.17 11.77
C ILE A 77 32.85 -12.54 11.92
N ARG A 78 31.76 -12.81 11.19
CA ARG A 78 31.10 -14.13 11.22
C ARG A 78 32.03 -15.24 10.74
N LYS A 79 32.74 -15.03 9.63
CA LYS A 79 33.69 -16.01 9.09
C LYS A 79 34.82 -16.30 10.08
N GLU A 80 35.35 -15.26 10.72
CA GLU A 80 36.35 -15.37 11.78
C GLU A 80 35.80 -16.19 12.96
N LEU A 81 34.65 -15.83 13.51
CA LEU A 81 34.02 -16.54 14.62
C LEU A 81 33.67 -18.00 14.28
N GLU A 82 33.27 -18.30 13.04
CA GLU A 82 33.05 -19.67 12.58
C GLU A 82 34.36 -20.46 12.51
N SER A 83 35.46 -19.84 12.05
CA SER A 83 36.77 -20.50 12.01
C SER A 83 37.34 -20.75 13.41
N HIS A 84 37.06 -19.88 14.37
CA HIS A 84 37.44 -20.03 15.78
C HIS A 84 36.45 -20.85 16.59
N LYS A 85 35.41 -21.41 15.96
CA LYS A 85 34.45 -22.29 16.61
C LYS A 85 35.15 -23.62 16.91
N THR A 86 35.84 -23.66 18.05
CA THR A 86 36.26 -24.92 18.67
C THR A 86 35.00 -25.75 18.90
N ILE A 87 34.93 -26.90 18.24
CA ILE A 87 33.94 -27.93 18.55
C ILE A 87 34.21 -28.27 20.02
N ARG A 88 33.34 -27.82 20.92
CA ARG A 88 33.34 -28.34 22.29
C ARG A 88 32.99 -29.82 22.19
N SER A 89 33.99 -30.67 22.45
CA SER A 89 33.86 -32.10 22.74
C SER A 89 32.93 -32.34 23.91
#